data_AF-A0A4Y9KR79-F1
#
_entry.id   AF-A0A4Y9KR79-F1
#
_cell.length_a   1.000
_cell.length_b   1.000
_cell.length_c   1.000
_cell.angle_alpha   90.00
_cell.angle_beta   90.00
_cell.angle_gamma   90.00
#
_symmetry.space_group_name_H-M   'P 1'
#
loop_
_entity.id
_entity.type
_entity.pdbx_description
1 polymer ?
#
loop_
_entity_poly.entity_id
_entity_poly.type
_entity_poly.pdbx_seq_one_letter_code
_entity_poly.pdbx_strand_id
1 'polypeptide(L)' 'MTFAPNTEIRVLLEGAVVYEVDGKPPQTFKAGEAYAEMPGKVHNFRNASSTQPAKALGFQYGNRGQPLQTNAP' A
#
# COMPACT_ATOMS: atom_id res chain seq x y z
N MET A 1 -4.88 3.49 9.02
CA MET A 1 -5.22 2.20 8.38
C MET A 1 -6.31 2.44 7.37
N THR A 2 -6.21 1.84 6.20
CA THR A 2 -7.12 2.05 5.06
C THR A 2 -7.48 0.71 4.44
N PHE A 3 -8.56 0.69 3.64
CA PHE A 3 -8.85 -0.41 2.74
C PHE A 3 -9.30 0.14 1.37
N ALA A 4 -9.09 -0.67 0.34
CA ALA A 4 -9.47 -0.34 -1.02
C ALA A 4 -10.67 -1.20 -1.45
N PRO A 5 -11.68 -0.65 -2.16
CA PRO A 5 -12.75 -1.45 -2.75
C PRO A 5 -12.31 -2.24 -3.98
N ASN A 6 -11.20 -1.86 -4.62
CA ASN A 6 -10.61 -2.54 -5.77
C ASN A 6 -9.15 -2.94 -5.47
N THR A 7 -8.55 -3.73 -6.36
CA THR A 7 -7.12 -4.06 -6.23
C THR A 7 -6.30 -2.83 -6.60
N GLU A 8 -5.30 -2.52 -5.79
CA GLU A 8 -4.31 -1.50 -6.09
C GLU A 8 -2.92 -2.11 -6.19
N ILE A 9 -2.09 -1.55 -7.06
CA ILE A 9 -0.70 -1.98 -7.23
C ILE A 9 0.20 -0.83 -6.80
N ARG A 10 1.22 -1.14 -6.01
CA ARG A 10 2.28 -0.20 -5.61
C ARG A 10 3.61 -0.73 -6.13
N VAL A 11 4.39 0.15 -6.74
CA VAL A 11 5.79 -0.11 -7.11
C VAL A 11 6.66 0.86 -6.33
N LEU A 12 7.67 0.37 -5.59
CA LEU A 12 8.60 1.26 -4.92
C LEU A 12 9.64 1.77 -5.91
N LEU A 13 9.79 3.09 -5.94
CA LEU A 13 10.77 3.79 -6.76
C LEU A 13 12.04 4.07 -5.97
N GLU A 14 11.92 4.38 -4.68
CA GLU A 14 13.03 4.76 -3.81
C GLU A 14 12.78 4.25 -2.38
N GLY A 15 13.86 3.95 -1.66
CA GLY A 15 13.81 3.54 -0.24
C GLY A 15 13.16 2.16 -0.03
N ALA A 16 12.53 2.00 1.13
CA ALA A 16 11.81 0.79 1.51
C ALA A 16 10.61 1.11 2.42
N VAL A 17 9.56 0.30 2.30
CA VAL A 17 8.34 0.40 3.11
C VAL A 17 8.07 -0.91 3.83
N VAL A 18 7.55 -0.81 5.04
CA VAL A 18 6.94 -1.95 5.74
C VAL A 18 5.44 -1.88 5.47
N TYR A 19 4.93 -2.88 4.76
CA TYR A 19 3.53 -3.10 4.44
C TYR A 19 2.90 -4.03 5.47
N GLU A 20 1.82 -3.59 6.08
CA GLU A 20 1.12 -4.27 7.16
C GLU A 20 -0.29 -4.59 6.68
N VAL A 21 -0.68 -5.85 6.77
CA VAL A 21 -2.05 -6.31 6.46
C VAL A 21 -2.59 -6.99 7.70
N ASP A 22 -3.83 -6.68 8.05
CA ASP A 22 -4.45 -7.27 9.23
C ASP A 22 -4.44 -8.81 9.18
N GLY A 23 -4.08 -9.42 10.32
CA GLY A 23 -3.90 -10.87 10.46
C GLY A 23 -2.70 -11.47 9.72
N LYS A 24 -1.77 -10.67 9.17
CA LYS A 24 -0.55 -11.16 8.50
C LYS A 24 0.72 -10.58 9.10
N PRO A 25 1.86 -11.32 9.04
CA PRO A 25 3.16 -10.76 9.37
C PRO A 25 3.50 -9.55 8.46
N PRO A 26 4.11 -8.48 8.99
CA PRO A 26 4.56 -7.35 8.17
C PRO A 26 5.56 -7.78 7.11
N GLN A 27 5.43 -7.20 5.92
CA GLN A 27 6.32 -7.46 4.78
C GLN A 27 7.10 -6.20 4.44
N THR A 28 8.38 -6.33 4.11
CA THR A 28 9.20 -5.18 3.67
C THR A 28 9.40 -5.25 2.16
N PHE A 29 9.15 -4.14 1.48
CA PHE A 29 9.39 -3.99 0.06
C PHE A 29 10.38 -2.84 -0.19
N LYS A 30 11.26 -3.01 -1.15
CA LYS A 30 12.35 -2.09 -1.52
C LYS A 30 12.15 -1.55 -2.93
N ALA A 31 12.89 -0.50 -3.28
CA ALA A 31 12.93 0.04 -4.63
C ALA A 31 13.10 -1.07 -5.70
N GLY A 32 12.26 -1.02 -6.74
CA GLY A 32 12.15 -2.02 -7.80
C GLY A 32 11.14 -3.14 -7.52
N GLU A 33 10.66 -3.29 -6.28
CA GLU A 33 9.66 -4.30 -5.92
C GLU A 33 8.24 -3.72 -5.97
N ALA A 34 7.28 -4.62 -6.17
CA ALA A 34 5.87 -4.29 -6.23
C ALA A 34 5.03 -5.18 -5.31
N TYR A 35 3.92 -4.64 -4.84
CA TYR A 35 2.92 -5.38 -4.07
C TYR A 35 1.51 -4.96 -4.45
N ALA A 36 0.55 -5.84 -4.18
CA ALA A 36 -0.87 -5.61 -4.43
C ALA A 36 -1.64 -5.48 -3.11
N GLU A 37 -2.40 -4.40 -2.99
CA GLU A 37 -3.37 -4.19 -1.91
C GLU A 37 -4.69 -4.83 -2.36
N MET A 38 -5.09 -5.92 -1.71
CA MET A 38 -6.27 -6.69 -2.10
C MET A 38 -7.57 -6.01 -1.62
N PRO A 39 -8.68 -6.12 -2.38
CA PRO A 39 -9.96 -5.52 -2.01
C PRO A 39 -10.42 -5.91 -0.60
N GLY A 40 -10.91 -4.93 0.15
CA GLY A 40 -11.48 -5.12 1.49
C GLY A 40 -10.47 -5.54 2.56
N LYS A 41 -9.17 -5.58 2.26
CA LYS A 41 -8.13 -5.87 3.25
C LYS A 41 -7.67 -4.58 3.90
N VAL A 42 -7.84 -4.51 5.22
CA VAL A 42 -7.30 -3.43 6.03
C VAL A 42 -5.78 -3.53 6.01
N HIS A 43 -5.14 -2.44 5.62
CA HIS A 43 -3.70 -2.35 5.52
C HIS A 43 -3.18 -1.01 6.02
N ASN A 44 -1.87 -0.99 6.23
CA ASN A 44 -1.11 0.18 6.60
C ASN A 44 0.28 0.12 5.96
N PHE A 45 0.94 1.26 5.90
CA PHE A 45 2.32 1.35 5.46
C PHE A 45 3.08 2.30 6.36
N ARG A 46 4.35 1.99 6.59
CA ARG A 46 5.30 2.91 7.23
C ARG A 46 6.62 2.89 6.48
N ASN A 47 7.34 4.00 6.55
CA ASN A 47 8.71 4.05 6.08
C ASN A 47 9.55 3.05 6.89
N ALA A 48 10.35 2.23 6.21
CA ALA A 48 11.26 1.30 6.86
C ALA A 48 12.50 1.99 7.44
N SER A 49 12.78 3.22 7.01
CA SER A 49 13.89 4.05 7.49
C SER A 49 13.39 5.23 8.32
N SER A 50 14.20 5.62 9.32
CA SER A 50 14.02 6.85 10.10
C SER A 50 14.76 8.06 9.50
N THR A 51 15.65 7.84 8.53
CA THR A 51 16.55 8.87 8.00
C THR A 51 16.48 9.05 6.49
N GLN A 52 15.95 8.07 5.75
CA GLN A 52 15.84 8.10 4.30
C GLN A 52 14.36 8.09 3.88
N PRO A 53 13.96 8.89 2.87
CA PRO A 53 12.61 8.84 2.35
C PRO A 53 12.33 7.54 1.60
N ALA A 54 11.06 7.19 1.48
CA ALA A 54 10.57 6.14 0.59
C ALA A 54 9.56 6.74 -0.40
N LYS A 55 9.58 6.27 -1.65
CA LYS A 55 8.69 6.75 -2.73
C LYS A 55 8.05 5.56 -3.42
N ALA A 56 6.73 5.63 -3.59
CA ALA A 56 5.95 4.62 -4.30
C ALA A 56 5.18 5.26 -5.45
N LEU A 57 5.03 4.52 -6.54
CA LEU A 57 4.05 4.80 -7.59
C LEU A 57 2.86 3.87 -7.40
N GLY A 58 1.68 4.47 -7.23
CA GLY A 58 0.42 3.74 -7.07
C GLY A 58 -0.39 3.71 -8.36
N PHE A 59 -0.84 2.53 -8.74
CA PHE A 59 -1.84 2.30 -9.78
C PHE A 59 -3.12 1.82 -9.13
N GLN A 60 -4.19 2.58 -9.33
CA GLN A 60 -5.51 2.29 -8.79
C GLN A 60 -6.51 2.35 -9.95
N TYR A 61 -7.50 1.47 -9.91
CA TYR A 61 -8.58 1.46 -10.88
C TYR A 61 -9.89 1.16 -10.15
N GLY A 62 -10.98 1.70 -10.66
CA GLY A 62 -12.28 1.53 -10.03
C GLY A 62 -13.43 2.07 -10.87
N ASN A 63 -14.64 1.77 -10.41
CA ASN A 63 -15.85 2.25 -11.05
C ASN A 63 -15.95 3.78 -10.95
N ARG A 64 -16.49 4.40 -11.99
CA ARG A 64 -16.72 5.85 -12.02
C ARG A 64 -17.61 6.26 -10.83
N GLY A 65 -17.20 7.33 -10.14
CA GLY A 65 -17.95 7.90 -9.02
C GLY A 65 -17.76 7.17 -7.69
N GLN A 66 -16.92 6.15 -7.61
CA GLN A 66 -16.58 5.46 -6.37
C GLN A 66 -15.22 5.93 -5.83
N PRO A 67 -15.05 5.99 -4.49
CA PRO A 67 -13.74 6.26 -3.90
C PRO A 67 -12.78 5.12 -4.22
N LEU A 68 -11.52 5.44 -4.49
CA LEU A 68 -10.49 4.42 -4.70
C LEU A 68 -9.89 3.92 -3.38
N GLN A 69 -9.98 4.72 -2.31
CA GLN A 69 -9.57 4.35 -0.95
C GLN A 69 -10.57 4.87 0.08
N THR A 70 -10.78 4.09 1.14
CA THR A 70 -11.61 4.48 2.30
C THR A 70 -10.82 4.27 3.58
N ASN A 71 -11.03 5.16 4.57
CA ASN A 71 -10.48 4.98 5.90
C ASN A 71 -11.10 3.72 6.53
N ALA A 72 -10.27 2.91 7.20
CA ALA A 72 -10.82 1.89 8.08
C ALA A 72 -11.63 2.56 9.21
N PRO A 73 -12.67 1.90 9.75
CA PRO A 73 -13.42 2.38 10.91
C PRO A 73 -12.51 2.65 12.13
#